data_AF-A0A9D0W2N6-F1
#
_entry.id   AF-A0A9D0W2N6-F1
#
_cell.length_a   1.000
_cell.length_b   1.000
_cell.length_c   1.000
_cell.angle_alpha   90.00
_cell.angle_beta   90.00
_cell.angle_gamma   90.00
#
_symmetry.space_group_name_H-M   'P 1'
#
loop_
_entity.id
_entity.type
_entity.pdbx_description
1 polymer ?
#
loop_
_entity_poly.entity_id
_entity_poly.type
_entity_poly.pdbx_seq_one_letter_code
_entity_poly.pdbx_strand_id
1 'polypeptide(L)'
;MSILTSLCKTQQLKRTLVDHRDALYRIAYSWCHNPALADDLVQETLAKALKNGGQLRDPRTVKSWLYRILSNCWHDHFRRSRETVDVDD
;
A
#
# COMPACT_ATOMS: atom_id res chain seq x y z
N MET A 1 -26.67 -16.92 4.04
CA MET A 1 -25.95 -16.19 5.12
C MET A 1 -24.45 -15.99 4.89
N SER A 2 -23.81 -16.54 3.85
CA SER A 2 -22.34 -16.39 3.64
C SER A 2 -21.94 -15.13 2.86
N ILE A 3 -22.76 -14.70 1.90
CA ILE A 3 -22.48 -13.54 1.03
C ILE A 3 -22.46 -12.23 1.82
N LEU A 4 -23.43 -12.03 2.73
CA LEU A 4 -23.54 -10.82 3.55
C LEU A 4 -22.32 -10.65 4.48
N THR A 5 -21.79 -11.74 5.03
CA THR A 5 -20.61 -11.73 5.89
C THR A 5 -19.35 -11.32 5.12
N SER A 6 -19.15 -11.86 3.91
CA SER A 6 -18.01 -11.51 3.05
C SER A 6 -18.05 -10.06 2.56
N LEU A 7 -19.24 -9.56 2.21
CA LEU A 7 -19.45 -8.16 1.83
C LEU A 7 -19.15 -7.21 3.01
N CYS A 8 -19.64 -7.53 4.21
CA CYS A 8 -19.41 -6.72 5.40
C CYS A 8 -17.92 -6.67 5.80
N LYS A 9 -17.20 -7.81 5.76
CA LYS A 9 -15.75 -7.85 6.01
C LYS A 9 -14.95 -6.99 5.02
N THR A 10 -15.34 -7.00 3.75
CA THR A 10 -14.69 -6.21 2.70
C THR A 10 -14.94 -4.72 2.90
N GLN A 11 -16.16 -4.34 3.28
CA GLN A 11 -16.53 -2.97 3.64
C GLN A 11 -15.73 -2.46 4.85
N GLN A 12 -15.60 -3.28 5.89
CA GLN A 12 -14.84 -2.95 7.08
C GLN A 12 -13.35 -2.74 6.76
N LEU A 13 -12.76 -3.62 5.94
CA LEU A 13 -11.38 -3.46 5.50
C LEU A 13 -11.21 -2.14 4.75
N LYS A 14 -12.07 -1.84 3.78
CA LYS A 14 -12.05 -0.57 3.02
C LYS A 14 -12.03 0.64 3.95
N ARG A 15 -12.91 0.67 4.95
CA ARG A 15 -12.97 1.75 5.95
C ARG A 15 -11.64 1.89 6.68
N THR A 16 -11.13 0.79 7.24
CA THR A 16 -9.85 0.78 7.95
C THR A 16 -8.70 1.26 7.08
N LEU A 17 -8.67 0.91 5.79
CA LEU A 17 -7.64 1.36 4.87
C LEU A 17 -7.68 2.87 4.62
N VAL A 18 -8.88 3.45 4.45
CA VAL A 18 -9.08 4.89 4.30
C VAL A 18 -8.58 5.64 5.54
N ASP A 19 -8.89 5.12 6.72
CA ASP A 19 -8.46 5.72 7.99
C ASP A 19 -6.92 5.76 8.16
N HIS A 20 -6.19 4.89 7.45
CA HIS A 20 -4.72 4.86 7.46
C HIS A 20 -4.07 5.71 6.36
N ARG A 21 -4.84 6.27 5.42
CA ARG A 21 -4.30 7.01 4.26
C ARG A 21 -3.37 8.13 4.68
N ASP A 22 -3.79 8.97 5.62
CA ASP A 22 -3.01 10.15 6.05
C ASP A 22 -1.69 9.75 6.74
N ALA A 23 -1.72 8.67 7.53
CA ALA A 23 -0.52 8.14 8.17
C ALA A 23 0.47 7.58 7.13
N LEU A 24 -0.03 6.86 6.13
CA LEU A 24 0.80 6.37 5.02
C LEU A 24 1.37 7.52 4.19
N TYR A 25 0.57 8.55 3.92
CA TYR A 25 1.01 9.73 3.18
C TYR A 25 2.15 10.46 3.89
N ARG A 26 2.04 10.68 5.21
CA ARG A 26 3.13 11.30 5.99
C ARG A 26 4.42 10.50 5.91
N ILE A 27 4.34 9.17 5.96
CA ILE A 27 5.50 8.28 5.82
C ILE A 27 6.07 8.38 4.40
N ALA A 28 5.25 8.21 3.37
CA ALA A 28 5.68 8.26 1.98
C ALA A 28 6.32 9.62 1.64
N TYR A 29 5.72 10.72 2.10
CA TYR A 29 6.25 12.06 1.94
C TYR A 29 7.59 12.25 2.64
N SER A 30 7.78 11.69 3.85
CA SER A 30 9.07 11.72 4.54
C SER A 30 10.19 10.98 3.81
N TRP A 31 9.85 10.06 2.89
CA TRP A 31 10.82 9.34 2.08
C TRP A 31 11.13 10.06 0.78
N CYS A 32 10.10 10.45 0.03
CA CYS A 32 10.26 10.97 -1.32
C CYS A 32 10.35 12.50 -1.42
N HIS A 33 9.90 13.24 -0.39
CA HIS A 33 9.81 14.70 -0.37
C HIS A 33 9.07 15.31 -1.57
N ASN A 34 8.22 14.53 -2.25
CA ASN A 34 7.46 14.92 -3.42
C ASN A 34 5.96 14.60 -3.17
N PRO A 35 5.06 15.60 -3.15
CA PRO A 35 3.64 15.37 -2.86
C PRO A 35 2.95 14.42 -3.84
N ALA A 36 3.24 14.53 -5.13
CA ALA A 36 2.60 13.71 -6.16
C ALA A 36 3.05 12.24 -6.02
N LEU A 37 4.36 12.02 -5.88
CA LEU A 37 4.90 10.68 -5.69
C LEU A 37 4.45 10.06 -4.36
N ALA A 38 4.34 10.85 -3.29
CA ALA A 38 3.80 10.39 -2.03
C ALA A 38 2.35 9.91 -2.18
N ASP A 39 1.51 10.65 -2.91
CA ASP A 39 0.13 10.24 -3.17
C ASP A 39 0.07 8.97 -4.01
N ASP A 40 0.85 8.87 -5.09
CA ASP A 40 0.93 7.69 -5.95
C ASP A 40 1.31 6.43 -5.16
N LEU A 41 2.33 6.52 -4.30
CA LEU A 41 2.77 5.42 -3.44
C LEU A 41 1.68 4.96 -2.48
N VAL A 42 0.94 5.91 -1.89
CA VAL A 42 -0.18 5.62 -1.00
C VAL A 42 -1.33 4.96 -1.77
N GLN A 43 -1.67 5.48 -2.95
CA GLN A 43 -2.71 4.90 -3.79
C GLN A 43 -2.37 3.46 -4.20
N GLU A 44 -1.14 3.21 -4.66
CA GLU A 44 -0.68 1.86 -5.02
C GLU A 44 -0.71 0.92 -3.81
N THR A 45 -0.33 1.42 -2.62
CA THR A 45 -0.40 0.68 -1.36
C THR A 45 -1.82 0.26 -1.03
N LEU A 46 -2.78 1.19 -1.07
CA LEU A 46 -4.19 0.92 -0.77
C LEU A 46 -4.80 -0.05 -1.80
N ALA A 47 -4.47 0.10 -3.09
CA ALA A 47 -4.92 -0.82 -4.14
C ALA A 47 -4.39 -2.25 -3.92
N LYS A 48 -3.10 -2.40 -3.62
CA LYS A 48 -2.49 -3.70 -3.28
C LYS A 48 -3.08 -4.28 -2.00
N ALA A 49 -3.36 -3.45 -0.99
CA ALA A 49 -3.99 -3.89 0.26
C ALA A 49 -5.43 -4.38 0.03
N LEU A 50 -6.22 -3.68 -0.77
CA LEU A 50 -7.57 -4.13 -1.14
C LEU A 50 -7.54 -5.46 -1.87
N LYS A 51 -6.65 -5.60 -2.86
CA LYS A 51 -6.49 -6.85 -3.64
C LYS A 51 -6.05 -8.03 -2.77
N ASN A 52 -5.14 -7.80 -1.83
CA ASN A 52 -4.56 -8.83 -0.97
C ASN A 52 -5.21 -8.89 0.42
N GLY A 53 -6.40 -8.30 0.61
CA GLY A 53 -7.06 -8.19 1.92
C GLY A 53 -7.29 -9.52 2.62
N GLY A 54 -7.46 -10.61 1.87
CA GLY A 54 -7.57 -11.97 2.42
C GLY A 54 -6.28 -12.51 3.08
N GLN A 55 -5.13 -11.88 2.85
CA GLN A 55 -3.86 -12.26 3.49
C GLN A 55 -3.68 -11.63 4.88
N LEU A 56 -4.51 -10.64 5.24
CA LEU A 56 -4.49 -10.05 6.57
C LEU A 56 -5.07 -11.05 7.59
N ARG A 57 -4.16 -11.72 8.32
CA ARG A 57 -4.53 -12.76 9.30
C ARG A 57 -5.12 -12.19 10.58
N ASP A 58 -4.63 -11.02 11.01
CA ASP A 58 -5.07 -10.34 12.24
C ASP A 58 -5.30 -8.85 11.97
N PRO A 59 -6.55 -8.34 12.10
CA PRO A 59 -6.87 -6.93 11.92
C PRO A 59 -6.03 -5.97 12.77
N ARG A 60 -5.53 -6.40 13.94
CA ARG A 60 -4.70 -5.58 14.83
C ARG A 60 -3.34 -5.25 14.23
N THR A 61 -2.88 -6.04 13.26
CA THR A 61 -1.60 -5.86 12.57
C THR A 61 -1.72 -5.08 11.26
N VAL A 62 -2.89 -4.49 10.97
CA VAL A 62 -3.14 -3.76 9.72
C VAL A 62 -2.10 -2.66 9.47
N LYS A 63 -1.68 -1.93 10.52
CA LYS A 63 -0.70 -0.85 10.39
C LYS A 63 0.66 -1.35 9.91
N SER A 64 1.21 -2.38 10.54
CA SER A 64 2.50 -2.97 10.16
C SER A 64 2.42 -3.68 8.81
N TRP A 65 1.29 -4.30 8.50
CA TRP A 65 1.04 -4.89 7.20
C TRP A 65 1.00 -3.85 6.07
N LEU A 66 0.30 -2.73 6.26
CA LEU A 66 0.27 -1.62 5.30
C LEU A 66 1.63 -0.97 5.11
N TYR A 67 2.38 -0.79 6.21
CA TYR A 67 3.74 -0.29 6.14
C TYR A 67 4.64 -1.16 5.24
N ARG A 68 4.53 -2.49 5.38
CA ARG A 68 5.28 -3.44 4.52
C ARG A 68 4.88 -3.32 3.04
N ILE A 69 3.60 -3.12 2.75
CA ILE A 69 3.15 -2.91 1.36
C ILE A 69 3.71 -1.59 0.83
N LEU A 70 3.66 -0.52 1.61
CA LEU A 70 4.18 0.79 1.25
C LEU A 70 5.69 0.75 0.97
N SER A 71 6.47 0.11 1.84
CA SER A 71 7.92 -0.04 1.62
C SER A 71 8.23 -0.82 0.35
N ASN A 72 7.41 -1.82 0.01
CA ASN A 72 7.59 -2.56 -1.24
C ASN A 72 7.26 -1.69 -2.46
N CYS A 73 6.19 -0.88 -2.42
CA CYS A 73 5.89 0.06 -3.50
C CYS A 73 7.01 1.09 -3.69
N TRP A 74 7.60 1.55 -2.59
CA TRP A 74 8.74 2.45 -2.62
C TRP A 74 9.98 1.83 -3.29
N HIS A 75 10.34 0.60 -2.91
CA HIS A 75 11.42 -0.13 -3.57
C HIS A 75 11.12 -0.43 -5.05
N ASP A 76 9.87 -0.77 -5.38
CA ASP A 76 9.44 -0.99 -6.76
C ASP A 76 9.57 0.28 -7.61
N HIS A 77 9.21 1.44 -7.04
CA HIS A 77 9.37 2.73 -7.70
C HIS A 77 10.85 2.99 -8.05
N PHE A 78 11.76 2.84 -7.09
CA PHE A 78 13.19 3.01 -7.33
C PHE A 78 13.77 2.00 -8.32
N ARG A 79 13.31 0.75 -8.27
CA ARG A 79 13.76 -0.28 -9.21
C ARG A 79 13.38 0.06 -10.65
N ARG A 80 12.22 0.69 -10.85
CA ARG A 80 11.76 1.15 -12.17
C ARG A 80 12.42 2.46 -12.61
N SER A 81 12.82 3.31 -11.67
CA SER A 81 13.45 4.59 -11.98
C SER A 81 14.95 4.49 -12.28
N ARG A 82 15.60 3.37 -11.94
CA ARG A 82 16.97 3.10 -12.39
C ARG A 82 16.92 2.76 -13.87
N GLU A 83 17.42 3.66 -14.72
CA GLU A 83 17.85 3.32 -16.07
C GLU A 83 18.81 2.13 -15.96
N THR A 84 18.43 1.01 -16.56
CA THR A 84 19.33 -0.11 -16.76
C THR A 84 20.40 0.36 -17.72
N VAL A 85 21.64 0.45 -17.25
CA VAL A 85 22.78 0.62 -18.14
C VAL A 85 22.90 -0.70 -18.89
N ASP A 86 22.64 -0.70 -20.20
CA ASP A 86 23.05 -1.84 -21.03
C ASP A 86 24.56 -1.94 -20.91
N VAL A 87 25.02 -3.05 -20.35
CA VAL A 87 26.44 -3.38 -20.34
C VAL A 87 26.71 -3.95 -21.72
N ASP A 88 27.16 -3.10 -22.65
CA ASP A 88 27.73 -3.58 -23.91
C ASP A 88 28.93 -4.48 -23.57
N ASP A 89 28.92 -5.71 -24.11
CA ASP A 89 29.93 -6.77 -23.94
C ASP A 89 31.35 -6.34 -24.39
#